data_AF-A0A0B7C4R3-F1
#
_entry.id   AF-A0A0B7C4R3-F1
#
_cell.length_a   1.000
_cell.length_b   1.000
_cell.length_c   1.000
_cell.angle_alpha   90.00
_cell.angle_beta   90.00
_cell.angle_gamma   90.00
#
_symmetry.space_group_name_H-M   'P 1'
#
loop_
_entity.id
_entity.type
_entity.pdbx_description
1 polymer ?
#
loop_
_entity_poly.entity_id
_entity_poly.type
_entity_poly.pdbx_seq_one_letter_code
_entity_poly.pdbx_strand_id
1 'polypeptide(L)' 'ANYTEITRKMSFPMGRTILSHDCTFWCGDFNYRLDLPSDEVKSLVASENWSVLQEVDQLNIQRTQNNAFQGFNEGPTNFA' A
#
# COMPACT_ATOMS: atom_id res chain seq x y z
N ALA A 1 -0.19 6.62 12.67
CA ALA A 1 0.03 5.27 13.24
C ALA A 1 0.47 4.37 12.11
N ASN A 2 1.51 3.56 12.31
CA ASN A 2 2.05 2.68 11.26
C ASN A 2 1.26 1.36 11.17
N TYR A 3 1.27 0.72 10.00
CA TYR A 3 0.56 -0.56 9.72
C TYR A 3 0.70 -1.59 10.86
N THR A 4 1.92 -1.80 11.35
CA THR A 4 2.23 -2.76 12.43
C THR A 4 1.54 -2.40 13.74
N GLU A 5 1.49 -1.12 14.09
CA GLU A 5 0.81 -0.68 15.31
C GLU A 5 -0.70 -0.87 15.22
N ILE A 6 -1.29 -0.53 14.07
CA ILE A 6 -2.73 -0.67 13.84
C ILE A 6 -3.11 -2.14 13.92
N THR A 7 -2.38 -3.01 13.22
CA THR A 7 -2.65 -4.45 13.19
C THR A 7 -2.54 -5.09 14.58
N ARG A 8 -1.62 -4.61 15.42
CA ARG A 8 -1.42 -5.15 16.77
C ARG A 8 -2.40 -4.60 17.80
N LYS A 9 -2.76 -3.31 17.72
CA LYS A 9 -3.55 -2.63 18.77
C LYS A 9 -5.05 -2.63 18.46
N MET A 10 -5.45 -2.78 17.21
CA MET A 10 -6.85 -2.73 16.82
C MET A 10 -7.56 -4.04 17.18
N SER A 11 -8.59 -3.93 18.02
CA SER A 11 -9.46 -5.02 18.40
C SER A 11 -10.91 -4.66 18.10
N PHE A 12 -11.68 -5.68 17.73
CA PHE A 12 -13.10 -5.59 17.41
C PHE A 12 -13.91 -6.37 18.44
N PRO A 13 -15.25 -6.15 18.51
CA PRO A 13 -16.10 -6.87 19.44
C PRO A 13 -15.89 -8.38 19.40
N MET A 14 -15.94 -9.02 20.57
CA MET A 14 -15.67 -10.45 20.78
C MET A 14 -14.20 -10.85 20.60
N GLY A 15 -13.25 -9.91 20.76
CA GLY A 15 -11.82 -10.21 20.69
C GLY A 15 -11.32 -10.47 19.27
N ARG A 16 -12.09 -10.07 18.25
CA ARG A 16 -11.73 -10.21 16.84
C ARG A 16 -10.58 -9.28 16.49
N THR A 17 -9.71 -9.74 15.61
CA THR A 17 -8.59 -8.96 15.05
C THR A 17 -8.91 -8.59 13.61
N ILE A 18 -8.08 -7.74 13.00
CA ILE A 18 -8.24 -7.39 11.57
C ILE A 18 -8.24 -8.64 10.68
N LEU A 19 -7.40 -9.63 11.02
CA LEU A 19 -7.24 -10.87 10.25
C LEU A 19 -8.29 -11.95 10.54
N SER A 20 -9.14 -11.76 11.56
CA SER A 20 -10.19 -12.74 11.91
C SER A 20 -11.51 -12.54 11.15
N HIS A 21 -11.54 -11.63 10.17
CA HIS A 21 -12.72 -11.37 9.35
C HIS A 21 -12.61 -12.13 8.03
N ASP A 22 -13.74 -12.60 7.51
CA ASP A 22 -13.78 -13.28 6.21
C ASP A 22 -13.39 -12.34 5.06
N CYS A 23 -13.67 -11.04 5.22
CA CYS A 23 -13.33 -10.01 4.27
C CYS A 23 -12.85 -8.75 5.00
N THR A 24 -11.67 -8.27 4.63
CA THR A 24 -11.06 -7.07 5.21
C THR A 24 -10.71 -6.10 4.10
N PHE A 25 -11.31 -4.91 4.12
CA PHE A 25 -10.93 -3.79 3.27
C PHE A 25 -10.06 -2.83 4.08
N TRP A 26 -8.84 -2.60 3.61
CA TRP A 26 -7.97 -1.61 4.20
C TRP A 26 -7.79 -0.47 3.19
N CYS A 27 -8.29 0.70 3.53
CA CYS A 27 -8.27 1.88 2.67
C CYS A 27 -8.01 3.14 3.50
N GLY A 28 -7.44 4.16 2.85
CA GLY A 28 -7.15 5.44 3.46
C GLY A 28 -5.92 6.07 2.83
N ASP A 29 -5.48 7.20 3.39
CA ASP A 29 -4.22 7.81 3.01
C ASP A 29 -3.07 7.12 3.75
N PHE A 30 -2.40 6.19 3.05
CA PHE A 30 -1.26 5.47 3.60
C PHE A 30 0.03 6.29 3.60
N ASN A 31 0.06 7.43 2.89
CA ASN A 31 1.22 8.32 2.79
C ASN A 31 2.53 7.67 2.31
N TYR A 32 2.47 6.54 1.60
CA TYR A 32 3.62 6.02 0.86
C TYR A 32 3.90 6.92 -0.35
N ARG A 33 5.19 7.11 -0.66
CA ARG A 33 5.65 7.98 -1.75
C ARG A 33 6.44 7.17 -2.76
N LEU A 34 6.66 7.77 -3.93
CA LEU A 34 7.58 7.24 -4.92
C LEU A 34 9.00 7.64 -4.54
N ASP A 35 9.94 6.70 -4.58
CA ASP A 35 11.36 6.97 -4.33
C ASP A 35 12.08 7.43 -5.61
N LEU A 36 11.56 8.49 -6.24
CA LEU A 36 12.11 9.11 -7.45
C LEU A 36 12.07 10.63 -7.38
N PRO A 37 12.96 11.33 -8.12
CA PRO A 37 12.87 12.78 -8.29
C PRO A 37 11.56 13.21 -8.95
N SER A 38 11.02 14.35 -8.52
CA SER A 38 9.75 14.89 -9.04
C SER A 38 9.70 15.05 -10.55
N ASP A 39 10.81 15.40 -11.20
CA ASP A 39 10.87 15.61 -12.65
C ASP A 39 10.79 14.28 -13.42
N GLU A 40 11.38 13.21 -12.88
CA GLU A 40 11.26 11.87 -13.43
C GLU A 40 9.83 11.33 -13.27
N VAL A 41 9.25 11.49 -12.08
CA VAL A 41 7.85 11.09 -11.82
C VAL A 41 6.91 11.76 -12.80
N LYS A 42 7.03 13.09 -13.00
CA LYS A 42 6.19 13.82 -13.96
C LYS A 42 6.38 13.32 -15.40
N SER A 43 7.60 12.99 -15.80
CA SER A 43 7.90 12.48 -17.13
C SER A 43 7.30 11.07 -17.35
N LEU A 44 7.37 10.21 -16.34
CA LEU A 44 6.76 8.87 -16.38
C LEU A 44 5.23 8.93 -16.39
N VAL A 45 4.63 9.84 -15.61
CA VAL A 45 3.18 10.09 -15.64
C VAL A 45 2.74 10.62 -17.00
N ALA A 46 3.49 11.56 -17.59
CA ALA A 46 3.18 12.11 -18.91
C ALA A 46 3.31 11.07 -20.04
N SER A 47 4.11 10.02 -19.85
CA SER A 47 4.26 8.91 -20.79
C SER A 47 3.38 7.70 -20.45
N GLU A 48 2.49 7.83 -19.45
CA GLU A 48 1.60 6.78 -18.95
C GLU A 48 2.35 5.48 -18.58
N ASN A 49 3.61 5.61 -18.15
CA ASN A 49 4.46 4.48 -17.81
C ASN A 49 4.25 4.05 -16.35
N TRP A 50 3.07 3.51 -16.07
CA TRP A 50 2.65 3.08 -14.73
C TRP A 50 3.52 1.97 -14.16
N SER A 51 4.07 1.10 -14.99
CA SER A 51 4.88 -0.04 -14.54
C SER A 51 6.13 0.40 -13.78
N VAL A 52 6.85 1.40 -14.30
CA VAL A 52 8.05 1.94 -13.62
C VAL A 52 7.66 2.65 -12.32
N LEU A 53 6.56 3.42 -12.32
CA LEU A 53 6.06 4.09 -11.13
C LEU A 53 5.64 3.08 -10.05
N GLN A 54 5.08 1.93 -10.42
CA GLN A 54 4.70 0.86 -9.51
C GLN A 54 5.90 0.15 -8.88
N GLU A 55 7.02 0.01 -9.61
CA GLU A 55 8.25 -0.63 -9.09
C GLU A 55 8.96 0.20 -8.01
N VAL A 56 8.88 1.53 -8.13
CA VAL A 56 9.52 2.49 -7.20
C VAL A 56 8.56 2.99 -6.10
N ASP A 57 7.34 2.48 -6.09
CA ASP A 57 6.35 2.77 -5.06
C ASP A 57 6.72 2.10 -3.73
N GLN A 58 6.83 2.91 -2.67
CA GLN A 58 7.24 2.42 -1.36
C GLN A 58 6.25 1.40 -0.78
N LEU A 59 4.94 1.50 -1.07
CA LEU A 59 3.96 0.53 -0.58
C LEU A 59 4.21 -0.83 -1.23
N ASN A 60 4.36 -0.88 -2.55
CA ASN A 60 4.67 -2.10 -3.29
C ASN A 60 5.98 -2.75 -2.84
N ILE A 61 7.01 -1.95 -2.58
CA ILE A 61 8.29 -2.43 -2.05
C ILE A 61 8.08 -3.07 -0.67
N GLN A 62 7.39 -2.40 0.25
CA GLN A 62 7.13 -2.94 1.60
C GLN A 62 6.26 -4.20 1.57
N ARG A 63 5.28 -4.26 0.65
CA ARG A 63 4.46 -5.46 0.42
C ARG A 63 5.27 -6.64 -0.08
N THR A 64 6.13 -6.41 -1.09
CA THR A 64 7.01 -7.44 -1.67
C THR A 64 8.01 -7.97 -0.65
N GLN A 65 8.45 -7.13 0.28
CA GLN A 65 9.34 -7.51 1.39
C GLN A 65 8.60 -8.17 2.58
N ASN A 66 7.28 -8.35 2.52
CA ASN A 66 6.43 -8.82 3.62
C ASN A 66 6.47 -7.94 4.89
N ASN A 67 6.85 -6.67 4.76
CA ASN A 67 6.88 -5.73 5.89
C ASN A 67 5.52 -5.09 6.17
N ALA A 68 4.66 -4.99 5.15
CA ALA A 68 3.32 -4.39 5.25
C ALA A 68 2.30 -5.12 4.38
N PHE A 69 1.03 -5.08 4.79
CA PHE A 69 -0.13 -5.60 4.03
C PHE A 69 0.05 -7.02 3.48
N GLN A 70 0.72 -7.89 4.23
CA GLN A 70 0.90 -9.29 3.86
C GLN A 70 -0.46 -9.99 3.75
N GLY A 71 -0.71 -10.67 2.62
CA GLY A 71 -1.98 -11.35 2.34
C GLY A 71 -3.10 -10.46 1.80
N PHE A 72 -2.87 -9.15 1.65
CA PHE A 72 -3.80 -8.25 0.97
C PHE A 72 -3.53 -8.20 -0.52
N ASN A 73 -4.62 -8.12 -1.29
CA ASN A 73 -4.60 -7.90 -2.73
C ASN A 73 -4.90 -6.44 -3.04
N GLU A 74 -4.17 -5.88 -4.00
CA GLU A 74 -4.39 -4.54 -4.54
C GLU A 74 -4.62 -4.68 -6.04
N GLY A 75 -5.56 -3.92 -6.58
CA GLY A 75 -5.83 -3.88 -8.02
C GLY A 75 -4.76 -3.11 -8.79
N PRO A 76 -4.78 -3.15 -10.14
CA PRO A 76 -3.85 -2.39 -10.96
C PRO A 76 -4.04 -0.87 -10.76
N THR A 77 -2.95 -0.16 -10.45
CA THR A 77 -2.94 1.30 -10.24
C THR A 77 -2.57 2.05 -11.53
N ASN A 78 -3.42 1.94 -12.55
CA ASN A 78 -3.21 2.58 -13.85
C ASN A 78 -3.82 4.00 -13.90
N PHE A 79 -3.55 4.82 -12.89
CA PHE A 79 -4.13 6.16 -12.73
C PHE A 79 -3.13 7.15 -12.11
N ALA A 80 -3.31 8.45 -12.39
CA ALA A 80 -2.55 9.57 -11.83
C ALA A 80 -3.33 10.31 -10.73
#